data_AF-A0A536P6J8-F1
#
_entry.id   AF-A0A536P6J8-F1
#
_cell.length_a   1.000
_cell.length_b   1.000
_cell.length_c   1.000
_cell.angle_alpha   90.00
_cell.angle_beta   90.00
_cell.angle_gamma   90.00
#
_symmetry.space_group_name_H-M   'P 1'
#
loop_
_entity.id
_entity.type
_entity.pdbx_description
1 polymer ?
#
loop_
_entity_poly.entity_id
_entity_poly.type
_entity_poly.pdbx_seq_one_letter_code
_entity_poly.pdbx_strand_id
1 'polypeptide(L)'
;MAIAVASRDATVGARLRVVVTELAPPARVMRARGGTVVALRELDAPIDARALAETVRSRVAAAVGDPALSVGFGGPKKGATGAHLAMLQAEQAVAVGRAINGEGHVTAFDDLGPYCFVLGRPESDIREFAERILGPLADDRHADLVKTLDAYLRLHGSLNAVAREL
;
A
#
# COMPACT_ATOMS: atom_id res chain seq x y z
N MET A 1 -2.42 7.43 -10.72
CA MET A 1 -1.78 6.90 -9.49
C MET A 1 -2.31 7.66 -8.28
N ALA A 2 -2.12 7.14 -7.07
CA ALA A 2 -2.48 7.87 -5.85
C ALA A 2 -1.32 7.95 -4.88
N ILE A 3 -1.27 9.03 -4.10
CA ILE A 3 -0.29 9.27 -3.04
C ILE A 3 -1.07 9.64 -1.77
N ALA A 4 -0.77 8.97 -0.67
CA ALA A 4 -1.26 9.28 0.66
C ALA A 4 -0.10 9.81 1.50
N VAL A 5 -0.31 10.95 2.16
CA VAL A 5 0.67 11.61 3.02
C VAL A 5 0.13 11.61 4.44
N ALA A 6 0.93 11.18 5.41
CA ALA A 6 0.50 11.12 6.80
C ALA A 6 1.57 11.70 7.75
N SER A 7 1.10 12.42 8.77
CA SER A 7 1.90 12.91 9.89
C SER A 7 1.28 12.47 11.22
N ARG A 8 2.08 12.32 12.28
CA ARG A 8 1.57 12.17 13.66
C ARG A 8 1.20 13.50 14.30
N ASP A 9 1.76 14.59 13.80
CA ASP A 9 1.48 15.91 14.34
C ASP A 9 0.12 16.38 13.82
N ALA A 10 -0.86 16.41 14.72
CA ALA A 10 -2.22 16.85 14.42
C ALA A 10 -2.27 18.30 13.90
N THR A 11 -1.31 19.15 14.30
CA THR A 11 -1.20 20.55 13.86
C THR A 11 -0.63 20.68 12.45
N VAL A 12 0.24 19.73 12.04
CA VAL A 12 0.72 19.56 10.67
C VAL A 12 -0.40 19.00 9.79
N GLY A 13 -1.19 18.05 10.31
CA GLY A 13 -2.30 17.41 9.61
C GLY A 13 -3.30 18.38 8.98
N ALA A 14 -3.59 19.50 9.64
CA ALA A 14 -4.46 20.56 9.10
C ALA A 14 -3.85 21.31 7.90
N ARG A 15 -2.53 21.45 7.86
CA ARG A 15 -1.79 22.15 6.80
C ARG A 15 -1.45 21.26 5.61
N LEU A 16 -1.36 19.95 5.82
CA LEU A 16 -1.06 18.97 4.77
C LEU A 16 -1.98 19.10 3.56
N ARG A 17 -3.27 19.38 3.77
CA ARG A 17 -4.22 19.53 2.66
C ARG A 17 -3.81 20.66 1.71
N VAL A 18 -3.44 21.82 2.27
CA VAL A 18 -3.04 23.01 1.49
C VAL A 18 -1.74 22.70 0.75
N VAL A 19 -0.73 22.24 1.49
CA VAL A 19 0.61 21.98 0.95
C VAL A 19 0.59 20.88 -0.12
N VAL A 20 -0.17 19.80 0.07
CA VAL A 20 -0.31 18.74 -0.95
C VAL A 20 -1.04 19.26 -2.18
N THR A 21 -2.03 20.15 -2.03
CA THR A 21 -2.71 20.77 -3.17
C THR A 21 -1.76 21.67 -3.98
N GLU A 22 -0.91 22.44 -3.31
CA GLU A 22 0.04 23.37 -3.94
C GLU A 22 1.24 22.67 -4.57
N LEU A 23 1.72 21.58 -3.97
CA LEU A 23 2.96 20.90 -4.38
C LEU A 23 2.72 19.72 -5.33
N ALA A 24 1.49 19.23 -5.43
CA ALA A 24 1.15 18.14 -6.32
C ALA A 24 0.40 18.51 -7.62
N PRO A 25 0.42 19.71 -8.24
CA PRO A 25 -0.24 19.91 -9.55
C PRO A 25 0.30 18.92 -10.60
N PRO A 26 -0.53 18.23 -11.42
CA PRO A 26 -1.99 18.31 -11.61
C PRO A 26 -2.80 17.27 -10.78
N ALA A 27 -2.41 17.00 -9.54
CA ALA A 27 -3.09 16.07 -8.67
C ALA A 27 -4.32 16.71 -8.02
N ARG A 28 -5.41 15.95 -7.94
CA ARG A 28 -6.62 16.31 -7.21
C ARG A 28 -6.59 15.70 -5.82
N VAL A 29 -6.64 16.54 -4.79
CA VAL A 29 -6.82 16.07 -3.40
C VAL A 29 -8.24 15.53 -3.26
N MET A 30 -8.34 14.27 -2.83
CA MET A 30 -9.62 13.56 -2.77
C MET A 30 -10.13 13.39 -1.34
N ARG A 31 -9.23 13.20 -0.37
CA ARG A 31 -9.59 12.99 1.04
C ARG A 31 -8.55 13.59 1.98
N ALA A 32 -9.04 14.11 3.12
CA ALA A 32 -8.21 14.53 4.24
C ALA A 32 -8.92 14.12 5.55
N ARG A 33 -8.41 13.09 6.24
CA ARG A 33 -8.99 12.60 7.50
C ARG A 33 -7.89 12.09 8.43
N GLY A 34 -7.98 12.42 9.72
CA GLY A 34 -7.10 11.85 10.76
C GLY A 34 -5.61 12.09 10.53
N GLY A 35 -5.22 13.28 10.04
CA GLY A 35 -3.82 13.60 9.73
C GLY A 35 -3.27 12.94 8.46
N THR A 36 -4.12 12.27 7.67
CA THR A 36 -3.77 11.70 6.37
C THR A 36 -4.46 12.46 5.24
N VAL A 37 -3.72 12.78 4.18
CA VAL A 37 -4.22 13.42 2.96
C VAL A 37 -3.92 12.53 1.76
N VAL A 38 -4.91 12.31 0.91
CA VAL A 38 -4.79 11.48 -0.29
C VAL A 38 -5.03 12.32 -1.53
N ALA A 39 -4.10 12.23 -2.47
CA ALA A 39 -4.15 12.90 -3.76
C ALA A 39 -4.08 11.89 -4.91
N LEU A 40 -4.87 12.16 -5.95
CA LEU A 40 -4.83 11.43 -7.22
C LEU A 40 -4.12 12.24 -8.28
N ARG A 41 -3.20 11.60 -9.01
CA ARG A 41 -2.55 12.20 -10.18
C ARG A 41 -2.88 11.39 -11.43
N GLU A 42 -3.41 12.09 -12.42
CA GLU A 42 -3.54 11.60 -13.79
C GLU A 42 -2.15 11.59 -14.46
N LEU A 43 -1.90 10.58 -15.28
CA LEU A 43 -0.59 10.33 -15.89
C LEU A 43 -0.78 10.16 -17.39
N ASP A 44 -0.15 11.04 -18.15
CA ASP A 44 -0.17 11.00 -19.62
C ASP A 44 0.94 10.11 -20.19
N ALA A 45 1.91 9.74 -19.37
CA ALA A 45 3.04 8.89 -19.73
C ALA A 45 3.45 7.98 -18.55
N PRO A 46 4.15 6.86 -18.80
CA PRO A 46 4.77 6.06 -17.75
C PRO A 46 5.74 6.93 -16.93
N ILE A 47 5.72 6.74 -15.61
CA ILE A 47 6.63 7.43 -14.69
C ILE A 47 7.19 6.44 -13.67
N ASP A 48 8.31 6.81 -13.05
CA ASP A 48 8.76 6.19 -11.82
C ASP A 48 7.93 6.74 -10.64
N ALA A 49 6.93 5.95 -10.23
CA ALA A 49 6.03 6.32 -9.14
C ALA A 49 6.74 6.44 -7.79
N ARG A 50 7.81 5.65 -7.56
CA ARG A 50 8.56 5.69 -6.30
C ARG A 50 9.40 6.96 -6.23
N ALA A 51 10.14 7.28 -7.29
CA ALA A 51 10.93 8.52 -7.33
C ALA A 51 10.04 9.77 -7.16
N LEU A 52 8.84 9.77 -7.76
CA LEU A 52 7.87 10.82 -7.54
C LEU A 52 7.38 10.88 -6.09
N ALA A 53 7.04 9.73 -5.49
CA ALA A 53 6.59 9.69 -4.10
C ALA A 53 7.67 10.19 -3.12
N GLU A 54 8.94 9.88 -3.37
CA GLU A 54 10.08 10.38 -2.59
C GLU A 54 10.26 11.90 -2.74
N THR A 55 10.09 12.41 -3.96
CA THR A 55 10.10 13.85 -4.23
C THR A 55 8.98 14.55 -3.47
N VAL A 56 7.76 13.99 -3.49
CA VAL A 56 6.61 14.52 -2.76
C VAL A 56 6.86 14.49 -1.26
N ARG A 57 7.33 13.37 -0.71
CA ARG A 57 7.66 13.25 0.72
C ARG A 57 8.64 14.34 1.14
N SER A 58 9.76 14.47 0.42
CA SER A 58 10.82 15.43 0.74
C SER A 58 10.32 16.88 0.70
N ARG A 59 9.55 17.26 -0.34
CA ARG A 59 9.02 18.61 -0.49
C ARG A 59 7.96 18.95 0.56
N VAL A 60 7.03 18.02 0.81
CA VAL A 60 5.96 18.25 1.79
C VAL A 60 6.54 18.27 3.21
N ALA A 61 7.45 17.34 3.55
CA ALA A 61 8.15 17.30 4.83
C ALA A 61 8.87 18.63 5.11
N ALA A 62 9.61 19.16 4.12
CA ALA A 62 10.29 20.45 4.25
C ALA A 62 9.32 21.62 4.43
N ALA A 63 8.23 21.65 3.65
CA ALA A 63 7.23 22.72 3.71
C ALA A 63 6.46 22.77 5.04
N VAL A 64 6.23 21.62 5.68
CA VAL A 64 5.51 21.54 6.96
C VAL A 64 6.43 21.42 8.17
N GLY A 65 7.75 21.29 7.97
CA GLY A 65 8.72 21.12 9.04
C GLY A 65 8.65 19.76 9.74
N ASP A 66 8.16 18.72 9.07
CA ASP A 66 7.99 17.38 9.64
C ASP A 66 8.88 16.34 8.92
N PRO A 67 10.07 16.02 9.45
CA PRO A 67 10.94 15.00 8.87
C PRO A 67 10.38 13.57 9.03
N ALA A 68 9.45 13.34 9.97
CA ALA A 68 8.82 12.04 10.21
C ALA A 68 7.61 11.80 9.28
N LEU A 69 7.30 12.73 8.39
CA LEU A 69 6.23 12.61 7.41
C LEU A 69 6.42 11.39 6.52
N SER A 70 5.41 10.52 6.51
CA SER A 70 5.40 9.28 5.72
C SER A 70 4.51 9.42 4.50
N VAL A 71 4.87 8.69 3.45
CA VAL A 71 4.11 8.65 2.20
C VAL A 71 3.85 7.22 1.77
N GLY A 72 2.61 6.91 1.45
CA GLY A 72 2.19 5.68 0.80
C GLY A 72 1.76 5.95 -0.63
N PHE A 73 1.97 5.02 -1.56
CA PHE A 73 1.45 5.19 -2.92
C PHE A 73 0.88 3.90 -3.52
N GLY A 74 -0.16 4.07 -4.34
CA GLY A 74 -0.71 3.07 -5.23
C GLY A 74 -0.30 3.38 -6.67
N GLY A 75 0.21 2.38 -7.38
CA GLY A 75 0.73 2.53 -8.74
C GLY A 75 -0.28 3.05 -9.76
N PRO A 76 0.14 3.31 -11.01
CA PRO A 76 -0.76 3.71 -12.10
C PRO A 76 -1.89 2.68 -12.32
N LYS A 77 -3.13 3.17 -12.45
CA LYS A 77 -4.33 2.36 -12.74
C LYS A 77 -5.18 3.07 -13.78
N LYS A 78 -5.99 2.32 -14.54
CA LYS A 78 -6.83 2.84 -15.63
C LYS A 78 -8.26 3.10 -15.16
N GLY A 79 -8.85 4.19 -15.63
CA GLY A 79 -10.25 4.55 -15.42
C GLY A 79 -10.60 4.92 -13.97
N ALA A 80 -11.87 5.27 -13.75
CA ALA A 80 -12.37 5.72 -12.45
C ALA A 80 -12.29 4.66 -11.35
N THR A 81 -12.61 3.40 -11.67
CA THR A 81 -12.46 2.26 -10.74
C THR A 81 -11.00 2.07 -10.35
N GLY A 82 -10.09 2.15 -11.31
CA GLY A 82 -8.65 2.07 -11.06
C GLY A 82 -8.14 3.23 -10.19
N ALA A 83 -8.66 4.44 -10.42
CA ALA A 83 -8.36 5.59 -9.58
C ALA A 83 -8.78 5.37 -8.11
N HIS A 84 -9.99 4.86 -7.89
CA HIS A 84 -10.46 4.50 -6.55
C HIS A 84 -9.57 3.44 -5.88
N LEU A 85 -9.23 2.37 -6.61
CA LEU A 85 -8.33 1.33 -6.12
C LEU A 85 -6.95 1.89 -5.74
N ALA A 86 -6.37 2.76 -6.58
CA ALA A 86 -5.08 3.37 -6.30
C ALA A 86 -5.10 4.18 -4.99
N MET A 87 -6.21 4.88 -4.70
CA MET A 87 -6.37 5.62 -3.44
C MET A 87 -6.37 4.70 -2.23
N LEU A 88 -7.16 3.62 -2.27
CA LEU A 88 -7.21 2.63 -1.19
C LEU A 88 -5.82 2.02 -0.96
N GLN A 89 -5.12 1.68 -2.04
CA GLN A 89 -3.76 1.18 -1.99
C GLN A 89 -2.78 2.18 -1.34
N ALA A 90 -2.88 3.47 -1.67
CA ALA A 90 -2.02 4.49 -1.09
C ALA A 90 -2.29 4.72 0.41
N GLU A 91 -3.56 4.80 0.81
CA GLU A 91 -3.97 4.89 2.23
C GLU A 91 -3.43 3.70 3.02
N GLN A 92 -3.56 2.51 2.47
CA GLN A 92 -3.09 1.30 3.10
C GLN A 92 -1.55 1.27 3.18
N ALA A 93 -0.85 1.66 2.11
CA ALA A 93 0.61 1.74 2.07
C ALA A 93 1.17 2.64 3.17
N VAL A 94 0.58 3.82 3.39
CA VAL A 94 1.07 4.73 4.44
C VAL A 94 0.73 4.22 5.84
N ALA A 95 -0.45 3.62 6.04
CA ALA A 95 -0.86 3.09 7.34
C ALA A 95 -0.02 1.88 7.75
N VAL A 96 0.09 0.89 6.88
CA VAL A 96 0.83 -0.36 7.12
C VAL A 96 2.34 -0.10 7.14
N GLY A 97 2.84 0.70 6.18
CA GLY A 97 4.26 1.04 6.08
C GLY A 97 4.80 1.68 7.36
N ARG A 98 4.02 2.60 7.97
CA ARG A 98 4.37 3.21 9.26
C ARG A 98 4.40 2.23 10.41
N ALA A 99 3.51 1.23 10.41
CA ALA A 99 3.46 0.22 11.45
C ALA A 99 4.65 -0.76 11.38
N ILE A 100 5.11 -1.08 10.17
CA ILE A 100 6.19 -2.07 9.94
C ILE A 100 7.57 -1.41 10.01
N ASN A 101 7.76 -0.31 9.27
CA ASN A 101 9.07 0.29 9.04
C ASN A 101 9.31 1.56 9.89
N GLY A 102 8.32 2.01 10.65
CA GLY A 102 8.36 3.31 11.31
C GLY A 102 8.07 4.47 10.35
N GLU A 103 8.30 5.69 10.83
CA GLU A 103 7.87 6.92 10.17
C GLU A 103 8.93 7.50 9.22
N GLY A 104 8.59 8.55 8.46
CA GLY A 104 9.55 9.23 7.59
C GLY A 104 9.90 8.52 6.28
N HIS A 105 9.25 7.39 5.97
CA HIS A 105 9.53 6.59 4.77
C HIS A 105 8.45 6.70 3.68
N VAL A 106 8.86 6.37 2.44
CA VAL A 106 7.96 6.08 1.33
C VAL A 106 7.70 4.58 1.25
N THR A 107 6.44 4.19 1.16
CA THR A 107 6.01 2.79 1.01
C THR A 107 5.15 2.64 -0.24
N ALA A 108 5.52 1.72 -1.13
CA ALA A 108 4.64 1.29 -2.22
C ALA A 108 3.65 0.28 -1.66
N PHE A 109 2.42 0.29 -2.18
CA PHE A 109 1.46 -0.77 -1.84
C PHE A 109 2.02 -2.17 -2.14
N ASP A 110 2.75 -2.32 -3.24
CA ASP A 110 3.32 -3.60 -3.67
C ASP A 110 4.45 -4.10 -2.73
N ASP A 111 5.02 -3.22 -1.89
CA ASP A 111 6.02 -3.61 -0.88
C ASP A 111 5.39 -4.31 0.33
N LEU A 112 4.08 -4.14 0.55
CA LEU A 112 3.42 -4.61 1.77
C LEU A 112 3.31 -6.14 1.85
N GLY A 113 3.40 -6.83 0.70
CA GLY A 113 3.21 -8.27 0.64
C GLY A 113 1.90 -8.71 1.34
N PRO A 114 1.93 -9.72 2.23
CA PRO A 114 0.73 -10.19 2.92
C PRO A 114 0.18 -9.22 3.97
N TYR A 115 0.95 -8.22 4.41
CA TYR A 115 0.49 -7.26 5.42
C TYR A 115 -0.64 -6.36 4.92
N CYS A 116 -0.83 -6.26 3.60
CA CYS A 116 -2.01 -5.60 3.03
C CYS A 116 -3.34 -6.33 3.30
N PHE A 117 -3.32 -7.52 3.93
CA PHE A 117 -4.55 -8.20 4.38
C PHE A 117 -4.84 -8.02 5.87
N VAL A 118 -3.84 -7.59 6.65
CA VAL A 118 -3.93 -7.54 8.12
C VAL A 118 -4.62 -6.26 8.62
N LEU A 119 -4.61 -5.18 7.85
CA LEU A 119 -5.17 -3.89 8.26
C LEU A 119 -6.27 -3.41 7.30
N GLY A 120 -7.53 -3.69 7.66
CA GLY A 120 -8.71 -2.94 7.21
C GLY A 120 -9.32 -3.29 5.84
N ARG A 121 -9.06 -4.48 5.30
CA ARG A 121 -9.69 -4.92 4.03
C ARG A 121 -11.14 -5.37 4.24
N PRO A 122 -12.07 -5.03 3.32
CA PRO A 122 -13.31 -5.77 3.18
C PRO A 122 -13.00 -7.23 2.83
N GLU A 123 -13.83 -8.16 3.30
CA GLU A 123 -13.67 -9.60 3.05
C GLU A 123 -13.57 -9.96 1.56
N SER A 124 -14.25 -9.21 0.68
CA SER A 124 -14.23 -9.38 -0.79
C SER A 124 -12.84 -9.28 -1.39
N ASP A 125 -12.03 -8.34 -0.90
CA ASP A 125 -10.71 -8.07 -1.44
C ASP A 125 -9.68 -9.12 -0.98
N ILE A 126 -9.86 -9.64 0.24
CA ILE A 126 -9.08 -10.76 0.75
C ILE A 126 -9.37 -12.00 -0.09
N ARG A 127 -10.64 -12.22 -0.45
CA ARG A 127 -11.08 -13.33 -1.30
C ARG A 127 -10.49 -13.24 -2.71
N GLU A 128 -10.58 -12.10 -3.38
CA GLU A 128 -10.01 -11.92 -4.74
C GLU A 128 -8.49 -12.15 -4.75
N PHE A 129 -7.78 -11.71 -3.71
CA PHE A 129 -6.35 -11.99 -3.59
C PHE A 129 -6.05 -13.45 -3.34
N ALA A 130 -6.78 -14.10 -2.43
CA ALA A 130 -6.63 -15.52 -2.15
C ALA A 130 -6.90 -16.34 -3.41
N GLU A 131 -7.93 -16.01 -4.19
CA GLU A 131 -8.23 -16.62 -5.49
C GLU A 131 -7.10 -16.37 -6.49
N ARG A 132 -6.51 -15.19 -6.53
CA ARG A 132 -5.40 -14.92 -7.46
C ARG A 132 -4.13 -15.72 -7.14
N ILE A 133 -3.82 -15.93 -5.86
CA ILE A 133 -2.59 -16.61 -5.42
C ILE A 133 -2.78 -18.13 -5.30
N LEU A 134 -3.85 -18.55 -4.63
CA LEU A 134 -4.16 -19.95 -4.33
C LEU A 134 -5.17 -20.56 -5.30
N GLY A 135 -5.88 -19.76 -6.10
CA GLY A 135 -6.85 -20.27 -7.08
C GLY A 135 -6.27 -21.26 -8.09
N PRO A 136 -5.02 -21.14 -8.58
CA PRO A 136 -4.40 -22.19 -9.39
C PRO A 136 -4.28 -23.55 -8.66
N LEU A 137 -4.24 -23.55 -7.32
CA LEU A 137 -4.20 -24.74 -6.48
C LEU A 137 -5.59 -25.20 -6.00
N ALA A 138 -6.67 -24.50 -6.36
CA ALA A 138 -8.02 -24.81 -5.90
C ALA A 138 -8.67 -26.01 -6.61
N ASP A 139 -8.03 -26.54 -7.66
CA ASP A 139 -8.46 -27.76 -8.37
C ASP A 139 -8.11 -29.00 -7.52
N ASP A 140 -9.06 -29.94 -7.39
CA ASP A 140 -8.86 -31.20 -6.64
C ASP A 140 -7.64 -32.01 -7.11
N ARG A 141 -7.24 -31.84 -8.37
CA ARG A 141 -6.03 -32.46 -8.93
C ARG A 141 -4.73 -31.97 -8.29
N HIS A 142 -4.77 -30.86 -7.57
CA HIS A 142 -3.63 -30.26 -6.85
C HIS A 142 -3.76 -30.39 -5.32
N ALA A 143 -4.65 -31.26 -4.83
CA ALA A 143 -4.91 -31.40 -3.39
C ALA A 143 -3.67 -31.80 -2.57
N ASP A 144 -2.75 -32.56 -3.16
CA ASP A 144 -1.45 -32.92 -2.60
C ASP A 144 -0.49 -31.71 -2.49
N LEU A 145 -0.49 -30.82 -3.49
CA LEU A 145 0.25 -29.55 -3.44
C LEU A 145 -0.30 -28.62 -2.35
N VAL A 146 -1.63 -28.56 -2.18
CA VAL A 146 -2.27 -27.80 -1.09
C VAL A 146 -1.85 -28.35 0.27
N LYS A 147 -1.89 -29.68 0.45
CA LYS A 147 -1.40 -30.33 1.70
C LYS A 147 0.06 -30.02 1.98
N THR A 148 0.90 -30.05 0.94
CA THR A 148 2.33 -29.75 1.07
C THR A 148 2.56 -28.30 1.47
N LEU A 149 1.84 -27.36 0.84
CA LEU A 149 1.91 -25.94 1.17
C LEU A 149 1.44 -25.66 2.61
N ASP A 150 0.34 -26.29 3.04
CA ASP A 150 -0.16 -26.16 4.42
C ASP A 150 0.88 -26.66 5.44
N ALA A 151 1.44 -27.85 5.22
CA ALA A 151 2.50 -28.39 6.06
C ALA A 151 3.74 -27.47 6.07
N TYR A 152 4.14 -26.94 4.92
CA TYR A 152 5.27 -26.02 4.81
C TYR A 152 5.06 -24.73 5.60
N LEU A 153 3.88 -24.13 5.53
CA LEU A 153 3.55 -22.91 6.28
C LEU A 153 3.48 -23.17 7.79
N ARG A 154 2.82 -24.26 8.21
CA ARG A 154 2.72 -24.65 9.63
C ARG A 154 4.09 -24.98 10.24
N LEU A 155 5.00 -25.55 9.45
CA LEU A 155 6.37 -25.86 9.85
C LEU A 155 7.36 -24.72 9.56
N HIS A 156 6.85 -23.48 9.44
CA HIS A 156 7.64 -22.26 9.31
C HIS A 156 8.66 -22.27 8.16
N GLY A 157 8.32 -22.94 7.06
CA GLY A 157 9.12 -22.98 5.84
C GLY A 157 10.25 -24.03 5.84
N SER A 158 10.23 -25.00 6.74
CA SER A 158 11.25 -26.06 6.80
C SER A 158 10.95 -27.24 5.87
N LEU A 159 11.68 -27.32 4.75
CA LEU A 159 11.56 -28.44 3.79
C LEU A 159 11.83 -29.81 4.43
N ASN A 160 12.86 -29.90 5.29
CA ASN A 160 13.22 -31.14 5.98
C ASN A 160 12.18 -31.59 7.01
N ALA A 161 11.43 -30.66 7.59
CA ALA A 161 10.35 -31.00 8.50
C ALA A 161 9.14 -31.51 7.71
N VAL A 162 8.78 -30.85 6.61
CA VAL A 162 7.67 -31.26 5.73
C VAL A 162 7.90 -32.65 5.16
N ALA A 163 9.10 -32.93 4.63
CA ALA A 163 9.43 -34.23 4.05
C ALA A 163 9.47 -35.39 5.06
N ARG A 164 9.53 -35.09 6.36
CA ARG A 164 9.42 -36.12 7.42
C ARG A 164 7.99 -36.33 7.89
N GLU A 165 7.10 -35.37 7.64
CA GLU A 165 5.72 -35.41 8.09
C GLU A 165 4.78 -36.01 7.03
N LEU A 166 5.06 -35.78 5.74
CA LEU A 166 4.32 -36.33 4.60
C LEU A 166 4.97 -37.62 4.09
#